data_AF-A0A420YZ47-F1
#
_entry.id   AF-A0A420YZ47-F1
#
_cell.length_a   1.000
_cell.length_b   1.000
_cell.length_c   1.000
_cell.angle_alpha   90.00
_cell.angle_beta   90.00
_cell.angle_gamma   90.00
#
_symmetry.space_group_name_H-M   'P 1'
#
loop_
_entity.id
_entity.type
_entity.pdbx_description
1 polymer ?
#
loop_
_entity_poly.entity_id
_entity_poly.type
_entity_poly.pdbx_seq_one_letter_code
_entity_poly.pdbx_strand_id
1 'polypeptide(L)'
;MCTKKEDQVSLKEIRETFYKLRDFEISNLWQRSIFLSALLVLFFSSYGFLVSKLFEKEIENALVIHELCCAIALLAIVFSIIWIMMAKSSKAWYEVYERRILDIEQEEDLNIPLKYQMGEDCTPWSLDSNLLTTKPGRYSVSKLNTLIGIILMITWIMILIMHYIAAIYLFGSPNSKANCVIHTIVLVLLVVFFLVILITAALNGWAKSKSLSSPEESKK
;
A
#
# COMPACT_ATOMS: atom_id res chain seq x y z
N MET A 1 -54.84 11.22 -5.41
CA MET A 1 -53.51 11.28 -6.06
C MET A 1 -52.57 10.44 -5.20
N CYS A 2 -52.42 9.16 -5.55
CA CYS A 2 -51.66 8.18 -4.75
C CYS A 2 -50.30 7.98 -5.42
N THR A 3 -49.29 8.71 -4.99
CA THR A 3 -47.95 8.64 -5.56
C THR A 3 -47.16 7.49 -4.94
N LYS A 4 -47.01 6.41 -5.74
CA LYS A 4 -45.82 5.55 -5.87
C LYS A 4 -45.27 4.86 -4.61
N LYS A 5 -45.86 3.71 -4.26
CA LYS A 5 -45.19 2.66 -3.46
C LYS A 5 -44.28 1.75 -4.30
N GLU A 6 -44.47 1.72 -5.62
CA GLU A 6 -43.75 0.82 -6.55
C GLU A 6 -42.32 1.27 -6.89
N ASP A 7 -41.96 2.54 -6.64
CA ASP A 7 -40.62 3.08 -6.94
C ASP A 7 -39.67 3.06 -5.71
N GLN A 8 -40.07 2.44 -4.59
CA GLN A 8 -39.24 2.38 -3.38
C GLN A 8 -38.31 1.16 -3.42
N VAL A 9 -37.00 1.42 -3.30
CA VAL A 9 -35.97 0.38 -3.22
C VAL A 9 -36.14 -0.40 -1.91
N SER A 10 -36.24 -1.73 -2.00
CA SER A 10 -36.43 -2.57 -0.81
C SER A 10 -35.14 -2.68 0.02
N LEU A 11 -35.27 -2.87 1.34
CA LEU A 11 -34.10 -3.14 2.22
C LEU A 11 -33.28 -4.34 1.76
N LYS A 12 -33.95 -5.37 1.22
CA LYS A 12 -33.30 -6.55 0.64
C LYS A 12 -32.41 -6.17 -0.55
N GLU A 13 -32.92 -5.34 -1.46
CA GLU A 13 -32.17 -4.89 -2.64
C GLU A 13 -30.98 -4.01 -2.26
N ILE A 14 -31.16 -3.11 -1.28
CA ILE A 14 -30.07 -2.27 -0.75
C ILE A 14 -29.00 -3.15 -0.10
N ARG A 15 -29.39 -4.14 0.72
CA ARG A 15 -28.49 -5.11 1.35
C ARG A 15 -27.69 -5.87 0.29
N GLU A 16 -28.35 -6.45 -0.71
CA GLU A 16 -27.70 -7.18 -1.80
C GLU A 16 -26.72 -6.29 -2.58
N THR A 17 -27.08 -5.02 -2.79
CA THR A 17 -26.20 -4.04 -3.45
C THR A 17 -24.94 -3.79 -2.63
N PHE A 18 -25.04 -3.61 -1.31
CA PHE A 18 -23.85 -3.43 -0.47
C PHE A 18 -22.96 -4.68 -0.42
N TYR A 19 -23.53 -5.89 -0.41
CA TYR A 19 -22.75 -7.12 -0.55
C TYR A 19 -21.96 -7.14 -1.86
N LYS A 20 -22.60 -6.78 -2.98
CA LYS A 20 -21.92 -6.66 -4.30
C LYS A 20 -20.81 -5.62 -4.28
N LEU A 21 -21.04 -4.45 -3.68
CA LEU A 21 -20.03 -3.40 -3.56
C LEU A 21 -18.84 -3.82 -2.68
N ARG A 22 -19.10 -4.51 -1.57
CA ARG A 22 -18.07 -5.09 -0.70
C ARG A 22 -17.20 -6.10 -1.46
N ASP A 23 -17.83 -7.07 -2.12
CA ASP A 23 -17.11 -8.11 -2.86
C ASP A 23 -16.34 -7.52 -4.05
N PHE A 24 -16.92 -6.50 -4.71
CA PHE A 24 -16.24 -5.71 -5.74
C PHE A 24 -15.00 -5.01 -5.19
N GLU A 25 -15.07 -4.34 -4.04
CA GLU A 25 -13.91 -3.62 -3.48
C GLU A 25 -12.82 -4.59 -3.00
N ILE A 26 -13.19 -5.74 -2.40
CA ILE A 26 -12.22 -6.79 -2.02
C ILE A 26 -11.51 -7.36 -3.26
N SER A 27 -12.26 -7.63 -4.34
CA SER A 27 -11.67 -8.13 -5.59
C SER A 27 -10.75 -7.10 -6.23
N ASN A 28 -11.16 -5.83 -6.24
CA ASN A 28 -10.33 -4.74 -6.74
C ASN A 28 -9.08 -4.49 -5.89
N LEU A 29 -9.15 -4.66 -4.57
CA LEU A 29 -7.97 -4.56 -3.69
C LEU A 29 -6.87 -5.52 -4.17
N TRP A 30 -7.23 -6.77 -4.48
CA TRP A 30 -6.29 -7.75 -5.02
C TRP A 30 -5.86 -7.46 -6.44
N GLN A 31 -6.78 -7.08 -7.32
CA GLN A 31 -6.46 -6.73 -8.70
C GLN A 31 -5.47 -5.56 -8.79
N ARG A 32 -5.67 -4.51 -7.98
CA ARG A 32 -4.74 -3.37 -7.92
C ARG A 32 -3.37 -3.79 -7.37
N SER A 33 -3.34 -4.73 -6.42
CA SER A 33 -2.08 -5.29 -5.89
C SER A 33 -1.34 -6.10 -6.95
N ILE A 34 -2.04 -6.86 -7.79
CA ILE A 34 -1.45 -7.55 -8.95
C ILE A 34 -0.87 -6.52 -9.93
N PHE A 35 -1.60 -5.46 -10.25
CA PHE A 35 -1.09 -4.39 -11.11
C PHE A 35 0.20 -3.78 -10.55
N LEU A 36 0.22 -3.44 -9.26
CA LEU A 36 1.40 -2.90 -8.61
C LEU A 36 2.57 -3.91 -8.59
N SER A 37 2.30 -5.21 -8.47
CA SER A 37 3.35 -6.25 -8.48
C SER A 37 4.18 -6.27 -9.77
N ALA A 38 3.62 -5.84 -10.91
CA ALA A 38 4.38 -5.70 -12.16
C ALA A 38 5.46 -4.60 -12.05
N LEU A 39 5.13 -3.47 -11.42
CA LEU A 39 6.09 -2.40 -11.15
C LEU A 39 7.14 -2.83 -10.12
N LEU A 40 6.76 -3.67 -9.15
CA LEU A 40 7.69 -4.25 -8.20
C LEU A 40 8.81 -5.05 -8.88
N VAL A 41 8.44 -5.92 -9.82
CA VAL A 41 9.40 -6.69 -10.63
C VAL A 41 10.33 -5.76 -11.41
N LEU A 42 9.79 -4.67 -11.97
CA LEU A 42 10.57 -3.67 -12.70
C LEU A 42 11.61 -2.98 -11.79
N PHE A 43 11.23 -2.54 -10.58
CA PHE A 43 12.16 -1.90 -9.65
C PHE A 43 13.29 -2.84 -9.23
N PHE A 44 12.96 -4.07 -8.82
CA PHE A 44 13.99 -5.03 -8.40
C PHE A 44 14.88 -5.49 -9.55
N SER A 45 14.34 -5.67 -10.76
CA SER A 45 15.14 -6.03 -11.93
C SER A 45 16.08 -4.89 -12.34
N SER A 46 15.59 -3.65 -12.34
CA SER A 46 16.40 -2.47 -12.66
C SER A 46 17.51 -2.27 -11.63
N TYR A 47 17.18 -2.45 -10.34
CA TYR A 47 18.16 -2.42 -9.25
C TYR A 47 19.20 -3.54 -9.40
N GLY A 48 18.77 -4.78 -9.63
CA GLY A 48 19.67 -5.92 -9.82
C GLY A 48 20.62 -5.74 -11.00
N PHE A 49 20.14 -5.15 -12.10
CA PHE A 49 20.97 -4.78 -13.24
C PHE A 49 22.02 -3.73 -12.90
N LEU A 50 21.68 -2.67 -12.16
CA LEU A 50 22.67 -1.68 -11.73
C LEU A 50 23.68 -2.26 -10.75
N VAL A 51 23.23 -3.09 -9.81
CA VAL A 51 24.11 -3.75 -8.84
C VAL A 51 25.07 -4.72 -9.53
N SER A 52 24.63 -5.45 -10.57
CA SER A 52 25.53 -6.37 -11.29
C SER A 52 26.72 -5.63 -11.93
N LYS A 53 26.53 -4.37 -12.36
CA LYS A 53 27.61 -3.50 -12.86
C LYS A 53 28.68 -3.19 -11.83
N LEU A 54 28.35 -3.23 -10.54
CA LEU A 54 29.34 -3.05 -9.46
C LEU A 54 30.23 -4.27 -9.23
N PHE A 55 29.87 -5.43 -9.80
CA PHE A 55 30.65 -6.66 -9.72
C PHE A 55 31.45 -6.95 -11.01
N GLU A 56 31.41 -6.05 -11.99
CA GLU A 56 32.22 -6.18 -13.21
C GLU A 56 33.70 -5.90 -12.93
N LYS A 57 34.60 -6.55 -13.70
CA LYS A 57 36.06 -6.49 -13.49
C LYS A 57 36.61 -5.06 -13.62
N GLU A 58 35.99 -4.25 -14.47
CA GLU A 58 36.29 -2.83 -14.66
C GLU A 58 35.04 -2.04 -14.30
N ILE A 59 35.05 -1.39 -13.13
CA ILE A 59 33.91 -0.61 -12.67
C ILE A 59 34.01 0.80 -13.23
N GLU A 60 33.34 1.05 -14.34
CA GLU A 60 33.20 2.39 -14.88
C GLU A 60 32.12 3.17 -14.11
N ASN A 61 32.44 4.42 -13.72
CA ASN A 61 31.49 5.37 -13.14
C ASN A 61 30.71 4.82 -11.92
N ALA A 62 31.38 4.12 -11.00
CA ALA A 62 30.80 3.57 -9.78
C ALA A 62 29.92 4.56 -9.00
N LEU A 63 30.31 5.84 -8.95
CA LEU A 63 29.54 6.91 -8.32
C LEU A 63 28.17 7.10 -8.98
N VAL A 64 28.12 7.15 -10.32
CA VAL A 64 26.88 7.29 -11.09
C VAL A 64 25.98 6.08 -10.85
N ILE A 65 26.55 4.87 -10.78
CA ILE A 65 25.76 3.66 -10.52
C ILE A 65 25.08 3.75 -9.13
N HIS A 66 25.79 4.19 -8.09
CA HIS A 66 25.20 4.39 -6.77
C HIS A 66 24.15 5.51 -6.76
N GLU A 67 24.36 6.62 -7.47
CA GLU A 67 23.37 7.68 -7.63
C GLU A 67 22.09 7.17 -8.32
N LEU A 68 22.23 6.36 -9.38
CA LEU A 68 21.11 5.73 -10.07
C LEU A 68 20.38 4.72 -9.16
N CYS A 69 21.10 3.92 -8.37
CA CYS A 69 20.48 3.05 -7.37
C CYS A 69 19.68 3.86 -6.33
N CYS A 70 20.20 5.00 -5.88
CA CYS A 70 19.48 5.91 -4.99
C CYS A 70 18.19 6.44 -5.65
N ALA A 71 18.27 6.85 -6.92
CA ALA A 71 17.11 7.35 -7.66
C ALA A 71 16.01 6.28 -7.81
N ILE A 72 16.40 5.04 -8.14
CA ILE A 72 15.46 3.89 -8.19
C ILE A 72 14.85 3.63 -6.82
N ALA A 73 15.65 3.64 -5.76
CA ALA A 73 15.17 3.43 -4.40
C ALA A 73 14.16 4.50 -3.97
N LEU A 74 14.39 5.78 -4.31
CA LEU A 74 13.42 6.85 -4.05
C LEU A 74 12.09 6.63 -4.75
N LEU A 75 12.11 6.26 -6.04
CA LEU A 75 10.89 5.95 -6.79
C LEU A 75 10.16 4.74 -6.17
N ALA A 76 10.90 3.72 -5.75
CA ALA A 76 10.35 2.54 -5.12
C ALA A 76 9.78 2.81 -3.70
N ILE A 77 10.33 3.77 -2.97
CA ILE A 77 9.76 4.26 -1.69
C ILE A 77 8.41 4.95 -1.94
N VAL A 78 8.34 5.87 -2.91
CA VAL A 78 7.07 6.53 -3.30
C VAL A 78 6.03 5.49 -3.70
N PHE A 79 6.43 4.52 -4.53
CA PHE A 79 5.58 3.41 -4.93
C PHE A 79 5.08 2.59 -3.73
N SER A 80 5.95 2.31 -2.75
CA SER A 80 5.58 1.58 -1.53
C SER A 80 4.57 2.35 -0.68
N ILE A 81 4.72 3.68 -0.57
CA ILE A 81 3.75 4.56 0.09
C ILE A 81 2.39 4.51 -0.61
N ILE A 82 2.38 4.62 -1.95
CA ILE A 82 1.14 4.52 -2.75
C ILE A 82 0.47 3.15 -2.54
N TRP A 83 1.24 2.06 -2.50
CA TRP A 83 0.72 0.72 -2.19
C TRP A 83 0.01 0.70 -0.84
N ILE A 84 0.64 1.22 0.21
CA ILE A 84 0.07 1.30 1.57
C ILE A 84 -1.23 2.12 1.55
N MET A 85 -1.22 3.28 0.92
CA MET A 85 -2.38 4.17 0.84
C MET A 85 -3.55 3.51 0.12
N MET A 86 -3.29 2.81 -0.98
CA MET A 86 -4.29 2.08 -1.74
C MET A 86 -4.88 0.90 -0.95
N ALA A 87 -4.04 0.13 -0.26
CA ALA A 87 -4.52 -0.97 0.59
C ALA A 87 -5.41 -0.45 1.72
N LYS A 88 -5.03 0.67 2.35
CA LYS A 88 -5.83 1.31 3.42
C LYS A 88 -7.12 1.93 2.90
N SER A 89 -7.13 2.53 1.71
CA SER A 89 -8.34 3.15 1.16
C SER A 89 -9.38 2.10 0.76
N SER A 90 -8.97 1.02 0.11
CA SER A 90 -9.86 -0.12 -0.15
C SER A 90 -10.41 -0.71 1.13
N LYS A 91 -9.57 -0.80 2.17
CA LYS A 91 -10.00 -1.23 3.50
C LYS A 91 -11.09 -0.35 4.10
N ALA A 92 -10.91 0.97 4.05
CA ALA A 92 -11.90 1.89 4.57
C ALA A 92 -13.25 1.76 3.86
N TRP A 93 -13.26 1.57 2.54
CA TRP A 93 -14.51 1.47 1.77
C TRP A 93 -15.27 0.17 2.02
N TYR A 94 -14.60 -0.98 2.03
CA TYR A 94 -15.32 -2.22 2.32
C TYR A 94 -15.81 -2.25 3.77
N GLU A 95 -15.10 -1.66 4.74
CA GLU A 95 -15.58 -1.50 6.12
C GLU A 95 -16.80 -0.56 6.23
N VAL A 96 -16.92 0.43 5.33
CA VAL A 96 -18.15 1.23 5.20
C VAL A 96 -19.29 0.36 4.71
N TYR A 97 -19.08 -0.47 3.69
CA TYR A 97 -20.12 -1.37 3.18
C TYR A 97 -20.52 -2.43 4.21
N GLU A 98 -19.57 -3.03 4.93
CA GLU A 98 -19.84 -3.97 6.02
C GLU A 98 -20.70 -3.32 7.11
N ARG A 99 -20.38 -2.09 7.53
CA ARG A 99 -21.21 -1.34 8.50
C ARG A 99 -22.63 -1.10 8.00
N ARG A 100 -22.80 -0.68 6.74
CA ARG A 100 -24.13 -0.48 6.15
C ARG A 100 -24.94 -1.77 6.08
N ILE A 101 -24.29 -2.91 5.81
CA ILE A 101 -24.95 -4.21 5.82
C ILE A 101 -25.41 -4.56 7.24
N LEU A 102 -24.55 -4.37 8.24
CA LEU A 102 -24.90 -4.60 9.63
C LEU A 102 -26.10 -3.77 10.05
N ASP A 103 -26.10 -2.47 9.74
CA ASP A 103 -27.23 -1.57 10.05
C ASP A 103 -28.53 -2.07 9.42
N ILE A 104 -28.50 -2.47 8.14
CA ILE A 104 -29.69 -2.98 7.43
C ILE A 104 -30.16 -4.32 8.00
N GLU A 105 -29.25 -5.23 8.36
CA GLU A 105 -29.60 -6.56 8.88
C GLU A 105 -30.26 -6.52 10.28
N GLN A 106 -30.19 -5.38 10.98
CA GLN A 106 -30.92 -5.14 12.24
C GLN A 106 -32.38 -4.70 12.04
N GLU A 107 -32.78 -4.33 10.82
CA GLU A 107 -34.15 -3.92 10.54
C GLU A 107 -35.12 -5.11 10.70
N GLU A 108 -36.16 -4.95 11.53
CA GLU A 108 -37.11 -6.01 11.86
C GLU A 108 -37.81 -6.60 10.62
N ASP A 109 -38.05 -5.75 9.61
CA ASP A 109 -38.70 -6.11 8.34
C ASP A 109 -37.98 -7.23 7.57
N LEU A 110 -36.66 -7.40 7.77
CA LEU A 110 -35.89 -8.45 7.09
C LEU A 110 -35.94 -9.80 7.80
N ASN A 111 -36.22 -9.82 9.11
CA ASN A 111 -36.34 -11.02 9.93
C ASN A 111 -35.20 -12.05 9.71
N ILE A 112 -33.96 -11.58 9.64
CA ILE A 112 -32.77 -12.42 9.39
C ILE A 112 -32.33 -13.07 10.72
N PRO A 113 -32.24 -14.41 10.80
CA PRO A 113 -31.75 -15.07 12.01
C PRO A 113 -30.32 -14.63 12.34
N LEU A 114 -30.04 -14.38 13.62
CA LEU A 114 -28.75 -13.89 14.13
C LEU A 114 -27.54 -14.64 13.56
N LYS A 115 -27.61 -15.98 13.51
CA LYS A 115 -26.56 -16.85 12.96
C LYS A 115 -26.18 -16.63 11.49
N TYR A 116 -26.97 -15.85 10.75
CA TYR A 116 -26.75 -15.51 9.34
C TYR A 116 -26.42 -14.04 9.11
N GLN A 117 -26.29 -13.25 10.18
CA GLN A 117 -25.89 -11.84 10.10
C GLN A 117 -24.37 -11.74 9.92
N MET A 118 -23.91 -10.72 9.18
CA MET A 118 -22.49 -10.56 8.80
C MET A 118 -21.54 -10.46 9.99
N GLY A 119 -21.98 -9.86 11.09
CA GLY A 119 -21.17 -9.58 12.27
C GLY A 119 -21.11 -10.71 13.28
N GLU A 120 -21.85 -11.80 13.04
CA GLU A 120 -21.88 -12.94 13.94
C GLU A 120 -20.58 -13.77 13.83
N ASP A 121 -20.18 -14.38 14.94
CA ASP A 121 -18.92 -15.11 15.04
C ASP A 121 -18.84 -16.29 14.04
N CYS A 122 -17.99 -16.13 13.03
CA CYS A 122 -17.64 -17.20 12.09
C CYS A 122 -16.48 -18.05 12.63
N THR A 123 -16.78 -19.09 13.41
CA THR A 123 -15.75 -19.97 13.99
C THR A 123 -15.43 -21.15 13.06
N PRO A 124 -14.21 -21.27 12.50
CA PRO A 124 -13.80 -22.44 11.73
C PRO A 124 -13.56 -23.66 12.64
N TRP A 125 -13.52 -24.86 12.07
CA TRP A 125 -13.32 -26.12 12.83
C TRP A 125 -12.02 -26.19 13.64
N SER A 126 -10.98 -25.50 13.20
CA SER A 126 -9.72 -25.36 13.93
C SER A 126 -9.03 -24.07 13.54
N LEU A 127 -8.10 -23.61 14.36
CA LEU A 127 -7.22 -22.49 14.06
C LEU A 127 -5.80 -22.85 14.48
N ASP A 128 -4.83 -22.42 13.68
CA ASP A 128 -3.42 -22.52 14.00
C ASP A 128 -2.69 -21.24 13.60
N SER A 129 -1.80 -20.78 14.45
CA SER A 129 -0.92 -19.64 14.16
C SER A 129 0.45 -20.08 13.64
N ASN A 130 0.76 -21.37 13.66
CA ASN A 130 2.02 -21.89 13.15
C ASN A 130 2.06 -21.78 11.62
N LEU A 131 2.96 -20.93 11.13
CA LEU A 131 3.19 -20.66 9.71
C LEU A 131 3.63 -21.88 8.89
N LEU A 132 4.15 -22.92 9.55
CA LEU A 132 4.62 -24.15 8.90
C LEU A 132 3.52 -25.22 8.75
N THR A 133 2.30 -24.90 9.19
CA THR A 133 1.15 -25.81 9.04
C THR A 133 0.22 -25.34 7.94
N THR A 134 -0.58 -26.25 7.40
CA THR A 134 -1.63 -25.94 6.41
C THR A 134 -2.99 -25.66 7.04
N LYS A 135 -3.05 -25.55 8.37
CA LYS A 135 -4.27 -25.23 9.11
C LYS A 135 -4.64 -23.75 8.94
N PRO A 136 -5.93 -23.40 8.96
CA PRO A 136 -6.35 -22.01 8.79
C PRO A 136 -5.87 -21.14 9.97
N GLY A 137 -5.43 -19.93 9.66
CA GLY A 137 -4.96 -18.96 10.65
C GLY A 137 -5.83 -17.70 10.70
N ARG A 138 -5.73 -16.95 11.81
CA ARG A 138 -6.47 -15.69 12.02
C ARG A 138 -5.78 -14.49 11.36
N TYR A 139 -5.56 -14.57 10.05
CA TYR A 139 -4.90 -13.51 9.30
C TYR A 139 -5.90 -12.67 8.51
N SER A 140 -5.75 -11.35 8.60
CA SER A 140 -6.54 -10.43 7.79
C SER A 140 -5.80 -10.15 6.48
N VAL A 141 -6.43 -10.51 5.38
CA VAL A 141 -5.95 -10.28 4.01
C VAL A 141 -5.55 -8.82 3.76
N SER A 142 -6.38 -7.86 4.18
CA SER A 142 -6.08 -6.44 3.98
C SER A 142 -4.93 -5.95 4.85
N LYS A 143 -4.76 -6.47 6.07
CA LYS A 143 -3.60 -6.19 6.92
C LYS A 143 -2.32 -6.75 6.31
N LEU A 144 -2.36 -7.97 5.77
CA LEU A 144 -1.22 -8.56 5.06
C LEU A 144 -0.84 -7.74 3.82
N ASN A 145 -1.82 -7.28 3.04
CA ASN A 145 -1.53 -6.45 1.86
C ASN A 145 -0.89 -5.10 2.24
N THR A 146 -1.35 -4.49 3.32
CA THR A 146 -0.72 -3.26 3.86
C THR A 146 0.71 -3.54 4.35
N LEU A 147 0.92 -4.68 5.01
CA LEU A 147 2.23 -5.10 5.51
C LEU A 147 3.26 -5.30 4.39
N ILE A 148 2.85 -5.83 3.23
CA ILE A 148 3.72 -5.95 2.05
C ILE A 148 4.28 -4.57 1.68
N GLY A 149 3.43 -3.56 1.55
CA GLY A 149 3.87 -2.19 1.24
C GLY A 149 4.83 -1.62 2.30
N ILE A 150 4.61 -1.91 3.59
CA ILE A 150 5.52 -1.49 4.68
C ILE A 150 6.89 -2.16 4.56
N ILE A 151 6.92 -3.47 4.31
CA ILE A 151 8.17 -4.22 4.15
C ILE A 151 8.96 -3.71 2.94
N LEU A 152 8.27 -3.44 1.82
CA LEU A 152 8.88 -2.85 0.63
C LEU A 152 9.48 -1.46 0.94
N MET A 153 8.72 -0.60 1.61
CA MET A 153 9.20 0.73 2.01
C MET A 153 10.48 0.65 2.86
N ILE A 154 10.49 -0.22 3.88
CA ILE A 154 11.67 -0.42 4.74
C ILE A 154 12.86 -0.94 3.91
N THR A 155 12.62 -1.91 3.03
CA THR A 155 13.66 -2.50 2.19
C THR A 155 14.31 -1.45 1.29
N TRP A 156 13.51 -0.62 0.61
CA TRP A 156 14.03 0.43 -0.28
C TRP A 156 14.70 1.58 0.47
N ILE A 157 14.26 1.90 1.70
CA ILE A 157 14.97 2.85 2.58
C ILE A 157 16.36 2.31 2.93
N MET A 158 16.49 1.03 3.28
CA MET A 158 17.79 0.42 3.58
C MET A 158 18.72 0.44 2.36
N ILE A 159 18.19 0.10 1.18
CA ILE A 159 18.94 0.18 -0.09
C ILE A 159 19.40 1.61 -0.39
N LEU A 160 18.52 2.60 -0.21
CA LEU A 160 18.85 4.01 -0.39
C LEU A 160 20.00 4.45 0.53
N ILE A 161 19.90 4.13 1.83
CA ILE A 161 20.94 4.49 2.81
C ILE A 161 22.28 3.86 2.45
N MET A 162 22.28 2.56 2.14
CA MET A 162 23.49 1.82 1.76
C MET A 162 24.19 2.45 0.55
N HIS A 163 23.45 2.71 -0.53
CA HIS A 163 24.03 3.31 -1.73
C HIS A 163 24.41 4.77 -1.56
N TYR A 164 23.66 5.53 -0.77
CA TYR A 164 23.99 6.91 -0.48
C TYR A 164 25.31 7.02 0.29
N ILE A 165 25.51 6.19 1.33
CA ILE A 165 26.79 6.14 2.07
C ILE A 165 27.95 5.76 1.13
N ALA A 166 27.76 4.75 0.28
CA ALA A 166 28.77 4.34 -0.69
C ALA A 166 29.11 5.46 -1.69
N ALA A 167 28.10 6.20 -2.18
CA ALA A 167 28.28 7.34 -3.06
C ALA A 167 29.08 8.47 -2.38
N ILE A 168 28.77 8.79 -1.12
CA ILE A 168 29.53 9.79 -0.34
C ILE A 168 30.99 9.37 -0.15
N TYR A 169 31.23 8.10 0.16
CA TYR A 169 32.59 7.57 0.31
C TYR A 169 33.41 7.69 -0.98
N LEU A 170 32.82 7.32 -2.12
CA LEU A 170 33.49 7.45 -3.43
C LEU A 170 33.70 8.91 -3.82
N PHE A 171 32.72 9.78 -3.54
CA PHE A 171 32.80 11.21 -3.84
C PHE A 171 33.93 11.89 -3.05
N GLY A 172 34.12 11.54 -1.78
CA GLY A 172 35.18 12.07 -0.92
C GLY A 172 36.57 11.48 -1.17
N SER A 173 36.71 10.47 -2.04
CA SER A 173 37.99 9.84 -2.30
C SER A 173 38.92 10.75 -3.12
N PRO A 174 40.19 10.97 -2.71
CA PRO A 174 41.12 11.92 -3.35
C PRO A 174 41.50 11.56 -4.80
N ASN A 175 41.21 10.33 -5.24
CA ASN A 175 41.48 9.84 -6.61
C ASN A 175 40.29 10.03 -7.57
N SER A 176 39.17 10.62 -7.12
CA SER A 176 38.00 10.83 -7.97
C SER A 176 38.26 11.95 -8.99
N LYS A 177 38.19 11.62 -10.29
CA LYS A 177 38.18 12.59 -11.40
C LYS A 177 36.75 13.07 -11.72
N ALA A 178 35.80 12.82 -10.83
CA ALA A 178 34.40 13.10 -11.06
C ALA A 178 34.16 14.62 -11.08
N ASN A 179 33.33 15.11 -12.01
CA ASN A 179 32.93 16.52 -12.07
C ASN A 179 32.23 16.92 -10.76
N CYS A 180 32.99 17.50 -9.84
CA CYS A 180 32.61 17.67 -8.43
C CYS A 180 31.26 18.40 -8.24
N VAL A 181 30.96 19.40 -9.07
CA VAL A 181 29.74 20.21 -8.94
C VAL A 181 28.47 19.40 -9.27
N ILE A 182 28.47 18.60 -10.34
CA ILE A 182 27.27 17.88 -10.79
C ILE A 182 26.89 16.82 -9.75
N HIS A 183 27.84 16.01 -9.30
CA HIS A 183 27.59 14.99 -8.29
C HIS A 183 27.17 15.59 -6.94
N THR A 184 27.75 16.74 -6.56
CA THR A 184 27.29 17.48 -5.36
C THR A 184 25.81 17.84 -5.48
N ILE A 185 25.39 18.41 -6.62
CA ILE A 185 24.00 18.77 -6.85
C ILE A 185 23.09 17.54 -6.77
N VAL A 186 23.46 16.44 -7.43
CA VAL A 186 22.69 15.19 -7.42
C VAL A 186 22.53 14.66 -6.00
N LEU A 187 23.60 14.55 -5.23
CA LEU A 187 23.58 14.03 -3.85
C LEU A 187 22.74 14.90 -2.91
N VAL A 188 22.78 16.23 -3.07
CA VAL A 188 21.93 17.15 -2.31
C VAL A 188 20.46 16.97 -2.70
N LEU A 189 20.15 16.90 -4.00
CA LEU A 189 18.78 16.70 -4.48
C LEU A 189 18.20 15.38 -3.98
N LEU A 190 18.97 14.29 -3.94
CA LEU A 190 18.52 13.00 -3.41
C LEU A 190 18.04 13.11 -1.96
N VAL A 191 18.78 13.83 -1.11
CA VAL A 191 18.40 14.06 0.30
C VAL A 191 17.16 14.94 0.39
N VAL A 192 17.12 16.04 -0.37
CA VAL A 192 15.98 16.96 -0.38
C VAL A 192 14.70 16.21 -0.80
N PHE A 193 14.74 15.43 -1.89
CA PHE A 193 13.60 14.65 -2.34
C PHE A 193 13.19 13.61 -1.31
N PHE A 194 14.13 12.89 -0.70
CA PHE A 194 13.83 11.93 0.36
C PHE A 194 13.06 12.58 1.52
N LEU A 195 13.56 13.71 2.02
CA LEU A 195 12.91 14.44 3.11
C LEU A 195 11.54 14.95 2.72
N VAL A 196 11.39 15.52 1.52
CA VAL A 196 10.09 15.98 1.01
C VAL A 196 9.09 14.83 0.94
N ILE A 197 9.50 13.65 0.42
CA ILE A 197 8.64 12.46 0.36
C ILE A 197 8.19 12.06 1.76
N LEU A 198 9.12 11.91 2.71
CA LEU A 198 8.79 11.49 4.08
C LEU A 198 7.90 12.50 4.80
N ILE A 199 8.21 13.79 4.71
CA ILE A 199 7.44 14.85 5.37
C ILE A 199 6.02 14.89 4.79
N THR A 200 5.88 14.93 3.46
CA THR A 200 4.55 15.04 2.83
C THR A 200 3.70 13.78 3.04
N ALA A 201 4.32 12.60 3.09
CA ALA A 201 3.65 11.36 3.46
C ALA A 201 3.23 11.33 4.93
N ALA A 202 4.10 11.76 5.85
CA ALA A 202 3.81 11.81 7.30
C ALA A 202 2.71 12.83 7.62
N LEU A 203 2.69 13.97 6.94
CA LEU A 203 1.64 14.99 7.06
C LEU A 203 0.32 14.55 6.39
N ASN A 204 0.27 13.35 5.80
CA ASN A 204 -0.88 12.81 5.07
C ASN A 204 -1.42 13.78 4.02
N GLY A 205 -0.52 14.51 3.36
CA GLY A 205 -0.87 15.51 2.34
C GLY A 205 -1.32 14.88 1.02
N TRP A 206 -1.16 13.56 0.85
CA TRP A 206 -1.37 12.88 -0.41
C TRP A 206 -2.78 12.33 -0.51
N ALA A 207 -3.47 12.62 -1.63
CA ALA A 207 -4.70 11.96 -2.09
C ALA A 207 -5.79 11.73 -1.00
N LYS A 208 -5.89 12.62 -0.01
CA LYS A 208 -6.87 12.50 1.09
C LYS A 208 -8.29 12.56 0.52
N SER A 209 -9.11 11.55 0.85
CA SER A 209 -10.51 11.53 0.45
C SER A 209 -11.32 12.59 1.19
N LYS A 210 -12.27 13.23 0.48
CA LYS A 210 -13.27 14.14 1.08
C LYS A 210 -14.53 13.40 1.55
N SER A 211 -14.75 12.17 1.07
CA SER A 211 -15.97 11.41 1.35
C SER A 211 -15.87 10.49 2.57
N LEU A 212 -14.66 10.27 3.09
CA LEU A 212 -14.42 9.47 4.30
C LEU A 212 -14.04 10.40 5.46
N SER A 213 -14.90 10.45 6.48
CA SER A 213 -14.63 11.11 7.75
C SER A 213 -14.25 10.10 8.83
N SER A 214 -13.60 10.57 9.90
CA SER A 214 -13.32 9.71 11.05
C SER A 214 -14.62 9.34 11.79
N PRO A 215 -14.67 8.18 12.47
CA PRO A 215 -15.85 7.79 13.25
C PRO A 215 -16.24 8.78 14.37
N GLU A 216 -15.28 9.58 14.84
CA GLU A 216 -15.51 10.61 15.85
C GLU A 216 -16.13 11.87 15.25
N GLU A 217 -15.77 12.22 14.01
CA GLU A 217 -16.37 13.33 13.27
C GLU A 217 -17.78 13.02 12.79
N SER A 218 -18.10 11.76 12.48
CA SER A 218 -19.44 11.36 12.02
C SER A 218 -20.52 11.36 13.11
N LYS A 219 -20.14 11.59 14.38
CA LYS A 219 -21.07 11.67 15.53
C LYS A 219 -21.40 13.11 15.94
N LYS A 220 -20.83 14.11 15.27
CA LYS A 220 -21.17 15.53 15.43
C LYS A 220 -22.20 15.94 14.38
#